data_AF-A0A561VHT7-F1
#
_entry.id   AF-A0A561VHT7-F1
#
_cell.length_a   1.000
_cell.length_b   1.000
_cell.length_c   1.000
_cell.angle_alpha   90.00
_cell.angle_beta   90.00
_cell.angle_gamma   90.00
#
_symmetry.space_group_name_H-M   'P 1'
#
loop_
_entity.id
_entity.type
_entity.pdbx_description
1 polymer ?
#
loop_
_entity_poly.entity_id
_entity_poly.type
_entity_poly.pdbx_seq_one_letter_code
_entity_poly.pdbx_strand_id
1 'polypeptide(L)'
;MSSFSYSANSDGLIKFLRDGWPKLAANGFTLEIVGVGRCSSGLRDEIARSANVSLLGFVENLHDWMDGLQAAVIPLWAGAGVKLKTLHWLMSTIPTVGTSVAFEGIPVVPGKHAAVADGPEEMAAEILRLDQSETAVVETRGAAARRLILEGFSTETVVAEYGRHLQKWHAG
;
A
#
# COMPACT_ATOMS: atom_id res chain seq x y z
N MET A 1 2.54 -0.40 6.88
CA MET A 1 1.41 -0.37 7.83
C MET A 1 0.49 -1.58 7.66
N SER A 2 0.54 -2.56 8.58
CA SER A 2 -0.41 -3.69 8.60
C SER A 2 -0.39 -4.47 9.93
N SER A 3 -1.35 -5.38 10.13
CA SER A 3 -1.26 -6.41 11.18
C SER A 3 -0.48 -7.63 10.69
N PHE A 4 0.49 -8.11 11.47
CA PHE A 4 1.24 -9.35 11.20
C PHE A 4 0.50 -10.63 11.61
N SER A 5 -0.64 -10.49 12.31
CA SER A 5 -1.49 -11.63 12.64
C SER A 5 -2.21 -12.22 11.43
N TYR A 6 -2.28 -11.48 10.31
CA TYR A 6 -2.78 -11.99 9.04
C TYR A 6 -1.60 -12.38 8.13
N SER A 7 -1.44 -13.68 7.87
CA SER A 7 -0.24 -14.24 7.25
C SER A 7 0.09 -13.62 5.90
N ALA A 8 -0.90 -13.32 5.05
CA ALA A 8 -0.68 -12.74 3.73
C ALA A 8 0.11 -11.43 3.76
N ASN A 9 0.00 -10.64 4.84
CA ASN A 9 0.80 -9.43 5.01
C ASN A 9 2.28 -9.74 5.25
N SER A 10 2.54 -10.72 6.12
CA SER A 10 3.90 -11.14 6.46
C SER A 10 4.56 -11.88 5.29
N ASP A 11 3.83 -12.76 4.62
CA ASP A 11 4.31 -13.55 3.49
C ASP A 11 4.69 -12.64 2.31
N GLY A 12 3.83 -11.68 2.00
CA GLY A 12 4.11 -10.72 0.94
C GLY A 12 5.27 -9.78 1.28
N LEU A 13 5.39 -9.34 2.53
CA LEU A 13 6.52 -8.55 2.98
C LEU A 13 7.84 -9.34 2.91
N ILE A 14 7.87 -10.61 3.33
CA ILE A 14 9.05 -11.48 3.18
C ILE A 14 9.46 -11.58 1.72
N LYS A 15 8.50 -11.84 0.82
CA LYS A 15 8.76 -11.93 -0.62
C LYS A 15 9.36 -10.64 -1.18
N PHE A 16 8.80 -9.49 -0.82
CA PHE A 16 9.32 -8.21 -1.26
C PHE A 16 10.72 -7.92 -0.69
N LEU A 17 10.97 -8.22 0.59
CA LEU A 17 12.29 -8.05 1.21
C LEU A 17 13.38 -8.90 0.53
N ARG A 18 13.03 -10.10 0.07
CA ARG A 18 13.98 -10.98 -0.64
C ARG A 18 14.26 -10.53 -2.06
N ASP A 19 13.22 -10.25 -2.82
CA ASP A 19 13.32 -10.20 -4.27
C ASP A 19 13.26 -8.75 -4.82
N GLY A 20 12.57 -7.84 -4.13
CA GLY A 20 12.39 -6.45 -4.56
C GLY A 20 13.30 -5.46 -3.84
N TRP A 21 13.42 -5.60 -2.53
CA TRP A 21 14.12 -4.65 -1.67
C TRP A 21 15.63 -4.49 -1.95
N PRO A 22 16.41 -5.53 -2.30
CA PRO A 22 17.86 -5.39 -2.46
C PRO A 22 18.26 -4.30 -3.45
N LYS A 23 17.48 -4.12 -4.52
CA LYS A 23 17.71 -3.08 -5.54
C LYS A 23 17.51 -1.67 -4.97
N LEU A 24 16.48 -1.48 -4.14
CA LEU A 24 16.19 -0.18 -3.52
C LEU A 24 17.23 0.17 -2.46
N ALA A 25 17.59 -0.80 -1.60
CA ALA A 25 18.64 -0.61 -0.60
C ALA A 25 19.99 -0.21 -1.24
N ALA A 26 20.35 -0.83 -2.37
CA ALA A 26 21.55 -0.47 -3.13
C ALA A 26 21.52 0.95 -3.72
N ASN A 27 20.34 1.54 -3.88
CA ASN A 27 20.15 2.93 -4.32
C ASN A 27 19.91 3.90 -3.14
N GLY A 28 20.21 3.47 -1.91
CA GLY A 28 20.17 4.35 -0.73
C GLY A 28 18.79 4.53 -0.08
N PHE A 29 17.77 3.78 -0.53
CA PHE A 29 16.46 3.82 0.13
C PHE A 29 16.51 3.20 1.52
N THR A 30 15.65 3.73 2.40
CA THR A 30 15.31 3.14 3.71
C THR A 30 13.88 2.62 3.68
N LEU A 31 13.60 1.55 4.42
CA LEU A 31 12.26 0.98 4.54
C LEU A 31 11.82 0.98 5.99
N GLU A 32 10.69 1.65 6.25
CA GLU A 32 10.04 1.64 7.53
C GLU A 32 8.79 0.77 7.51
N ILE A 33 8.81 -0.29 8.31
CA ILE A 33 7.70 -1.20 8.47
C ILE A 33 6.95 -0.82 9.73
N VAL A 34 5.78 -0.23 9.56
CA VAL A 34 4.80 -0.03 10.63
C VAL A 34 3.85 -1.22 10.68
N GLY A 35 3.68 -1.80 11.86
CA GLY A 35 2.75 -2.90 12.04
C GLY A 35 2.71 -3.47 13.44
N VAL A 36 1.55 -4.03 13.79
CA VAL A 36 1.28 -4.63 15.10
C VAL A 36 0.97 -6.11 14.98
N GLY A 37 0.95 -6.82 16.12
CA GLY A 37 0.66 -8.24 16.17
C GLY A 37 1.91 -9.11 16.08
N ARG A 38 1.69 -10.43 16.04
CA ARG A 38 2.78 -11.41 16.18
C ARG A 38 3.62 -11.47 14.90
N CYS A 39 4.77 -10.82 14.92
CA CYS A 39 5.80 -10.97 13.88
C CYS A 39 6.45 -12.37 13.98
N SER A 40 6.29 -13.19 12.94
CA SER A 40 6.84 -14.54 12.85
C SER A 40 8.37 -14.53 12.87
N SER A 41 9.01 -15.63 13.28
CA SER A 41 10.48 -15.74 13.22
C SER A 41 10.99 -15.53 11.79
N GLY A 42 10.33 -16.13 10.80
CA GLY A 42 10.69 -15.94 9.39
C GLY A 42 10.68 -14.48 8.94
N LEU A 43 9.69 -13.68 9.34
CA LEU A 43 9.66 -12.26 9.01
C LEU A 43 10.74 -11.48 9.80
N ARG A 44 10.94 -11.78 11.08
CA ARG A 44 12.01 -11.14 11.89
C ARG A 44 13.39 -11.40 11.31
N ASP A 45 13.66 -12.65 10.91
CA ASP A 45 14.93 -13.05 10.32
C ASP A 45 15.15 -12.34 8.97
N GLU A 46 14.09 -12.21 8.17
CA GLU A 46 14.19 -11.51 6.89
C GLU A 46 14.45 -10.01 7.06
N ILE A 47 13.77 -9.36 8.01
CA ILE A 47 14.02 -7.96 8.37
C ILE A 47 15.46 -7.79 8.87
N ALA A 48 15.93 -8.66 9.76
CA ALA A 48 17.28 -8.56 10.33
C ALA A 48 18.39 -8.75 9.28
N ARG A 49 18.13 -9.50 8.21
CA ARG A 49 19.07 -9.67 7.09
C ARG A 49 19.01 -8.53 6.06
N SER A 50 17.93 -7.77 6.04
CA SER A 50 17.70 -6.74 5.03
C SER A 50 18.37 -5.42 5.41
N ALA A 51 19.19 -4.87 4.52
CA ALA A 51 19.84 -3.57 4.74
C ALA A 51 18.82 -2.43 4.78
N ASN A 52 19.05 -1.43 5.63
CA ASN A 52 18.23 -0.21 5.73
C ASN A 52 16.74 -0.46 6.02
N VAL A 53 16.41 -1.54 6.74
CA VAL A 53 15.02 -1.85 7.13
C VAL A 53 14.83 -1.68 8.63
N SER A 54 13.78 -0.94 9.01
CA SER A 54 13.39 -0.71 10.40
C SER A 54 11.97 -1.20 10.65
N LEU A 55 11.77 -1.99 11.70
CA LEU A 55 10.45 -2.38 12.21
C LEU A 55 10.07 -1.44 13.36
N LEU A 56 9.18 -0.48 13.09
CA LEU A 56 8.78 0.55 14.07
C LEU A 56 7.74 0.05 15.08
N GLY A 57 7.01 -1.02 14.75
CA GLY A 57 5.93 -1.51 15.61
C GLY A 57 4.68 -0.63 15.53
N PHE A 58 4.12 -0.27 16.69
CA PHE A 58 3.00 0.66 16.80
C PHE A 58 3.48 2.11 16.72
N VAL A 59 2.81 2.91 15.89
CA VAL A 59 3.06 4.35 15.75
C VAL A 59 1.80 5.08 16.20
N GLU A 60 1.94 5.94 17.21
CA GLU A 60 0.81 6.65 17.83
C GLU A 60 0.24 7.74 16.92
N ASN A 61 1.12 8.55 16.31
CA ASN A 61 0.72 9.54 15.31
C ASN A 61 1.19 9.13 13.91
N LEU A 62 0.29 8.47 13.17
CA LEU A 62 0.56 8.07 11.79
C LEU A 62 0.74 9.27 10.86
N HIS A 63 0.06 10.39 11.10
CA HIS A 63 0.15 11.56 10.24
C HIS A 63 1.57 12.14 10.23
N ASP A 64 2.15 12.33 11.42
CA ASP A 64 3.49 12.88 11.55
C ASP A 64 4.54 11.91 10.99
N TRP A 65 4.36 10.61 11.20
CA TRP A 65 5.23 9.58 10.63
C TRP A 65 5.17 9.53 9.09
N MET A 66 4.02 9.84 8.52
CA MET A 66 3.84 9.83 7.07
C MET A 66 4.47 11.03 6.37
N ASP A 67 4.84 12.08 7.12
CA ASP A 67 5.54 13.22 6.57
C ASP A 67 6.94 12.82 6.06
N GLY A 68 7.29 13.28 4.86
CA GLY A 68 8.55 12.92 4.21
C GLY A 68 8.63 11.52 3.60
N LEU A 69 7.58 10.68 3.67
CA LEU A 69 7.58 9.40 2.96
C LEU A 69 7.54 9.60 1.44
N GLN A 70 8.50 8.99 0.74
CA GLN A 70 8.60 9.09 -0.72
C GLN A 70 7.59 8.19 -1.45
N ALA A 71 7.31 7.01 -0.91
CA ALA A 71 6.37 6.06 -1.49
C ALA A 71 5.85 5.07 -0.43
N ALA A 72 4.67 4.53 -0.66
CA ALA A 72 4.10 3.42 0.06
C ALA A 72 4.13 2.15 -0.80
N VAL A 73 4.64 1.06 -0.25
CA VAL A 73 4.61 -0.26 -0.89
C VAL A 73 3.61 -1.19 -0.21
N ILE A 74 2.76 -1.84 -1.00
CA ILE A 74 1.73 -2.79 -0.55
C ILE A 74 1.98 -4.16 -1.18
N PRO A 75 2.98 -4.91 -0.69
CA PRO A 75 3.39 -6.18 -1.27
C PRO A 75 2.44 -7.29 -0.82
N LEU A 76 1.25 -7.40 -1.44
CA LEU A 76 0.20 -8.34 -1.01
C LEU A 76 -0.24 -9.22 -2.18
N TRP A 77 0.06 -10.51 -2.18
CA TRP A 77 -0.32 -11.43 -3.28
C TRP A 77 -1.53 -12.32 -2.96
N ALA A 78 -2.06 -12.22 -1.75
CA ALA A 78 -3.18 -13.03 -1.30
C ALA A 78 -4.10 -12.23 -0.38
N GLY A 79 -5.33 -12.72 -0.24
CA GLY A 79 -6.41 -12.08 0.51
C GLY A 79 -7.51 -11.57 -0.40
N ALA A 80 -8.65 -11.22 0.19
CA ALA A 80 -9.85 -10.85 -0.52
C ALA A 80 -10.42 -9.53 0.02
N GLY A 81 -11.24 -8.88 -0.81
CA GLY A 81 -11.96 -7.67 -0.44
C GLY A 81 -11.11 -6.41 -0.44
N VAL A 82 -11.73 -5.28 -0.10
CA VAL A 82 -11.05 -3.97 -0.08
C VAL A 82 -10.14 -3.87 1.14
N LYS A 83 -8.92 -3.42 0.93
CA LYS A 83 -7.91 -3.27 2.00
C LYS A 83 -7.93 -1.84 2.51
N LEU A 84 -8.33 -1.65 3.77
CA LEU A 84 -8.38 -0.31 4.40
C LEU A 84 -7.03 0.42 4.36
N LYS A 85 -5.92 -0.31 4.51
CA LYS A 85 -4.57 0.28 4.37
C LYS A 85 -4.33 0.86 2.97
N THR A 86 -4.88 0.23 1.92
CA THR A 86 -4.75 0.72 0.55
C THR A 86 -5.55 2.01 0.38
N LEU A 87 -6.79 2.07 0.88
CA LEU A 87 -7.59 3.30 0.87
C LEU A 87 -6.87 4.43 1.60
N HIS A 88 -6.27 4.12 2.75
CA HIS A 88 -5.52 5.09 3.55
C HIS A 88 -4.33 5.69 2.77
N TRP A 89 -3.50 4.85 2.14
CA TRP A 89 -2.36 5.32 1.35
C TRP A 89 -2.76 6.14 0.12
N LEU A 90 -3.81 5.70 -0.59
CA LEU A 90 -4.33 6.45 -1.75
C LEU A 90 -4.93 7.79 -1.31
N MET A 91 -5.60 7.82 -0.16
CA MET A 91 -6.11 9.05 0.42
C MET A 91 -4.99 9.98 0.88
N SER A 92 -3.84 9.47 1.33
CA SER A 92 -2.77 10.29 1.90
C SER A 92 -1.88 11.00 0.87
N THR A 93 -2.23 10.96 -0.42
CA THR A 93 -1.44 11.50 -1.54
C THR A 93 -0.02 10.93 -1.69
N ILE A 94 0.36 9.93 -0.88
CA ILE A 94 1.66 9.29 -0.98
C ILE A 94 1.65 8.34 -2.18
N PRO A 95 2.67 8.42 -3.06
CA PRO A 95 2.77 7.52 -4.21
C PRO A 95 2.70 6.07 -3.77
N THR A 96 1.69 5.35 -4.25
CA THR A 96 1.41 3.98 -3.79
C THR A 96 1.73 2.97 -4.88
N VAL A 97 2.52 1.96 -4.53
CA VAL A 97 2.92 0.83 -5.37
C VAL A 97 2.40 -0.45 -4.73
N GLY A 98 1.74 -1.31 -5.49
CA GLY A 98 1.20 -2.57 -4.98
C GLY A 98 0.79 -3.52 -6.08
N THR A 99 0.40 -4.74 -5.71
CA THR A 99 -0.13 -5.73 -6.64
C THR A 99 -1.55 -5.39 -7.08
N SER A 100 -2.03 -6.10 -8.10
CA SER A 100 -3.45 -6.14 -8.47
C SER A 100 -4.33 -6.55 -7.28
N VAL A 101 -3.87 -7.49 -6.43
CA VAL A 101 -4.57 -7.92 -5.22
C VAL A 101 -4.62 -6.82 -4.15
N ALA A 102 -3.60 -5.98 -4.03
CA ALA A 102 -3.58 -4.86 -3.09
C ALA A 102 -4.65 -3.81 -3.40
N PHE A 103 -5.02 -3.67 -4.69
CA PHE A 103 -6.02 -2.73 -5.19
C PHE A 103 -7.39 -3.35 -5.47
N GLU A 104 -7.59 -4.64 -5.15
CA GLU A 104 -8.87 -5.33 -5.35
C GLU A 104 -10.06 -4.54 -4.77
N GLY A 105 -11.10 -4.38 -5.58
CA GLY A 105 -12.31 -3.63 -5.21
C GLY A 105 -12.13 -2.11 -5.21
N ILE A 106 -10.97 -1.59 -5.63
CA ILE A 106 -10.70 -0.16 -5.78
C ILE A 106 -10.48 0.11 -7.29
N PRO A 107 -11.24 1.03 -7.93
CA PRO A 107 -11.13 1.31 -9.36
C PRO A 107 -9.89 2.17 -9.69
N VAL A 108 -8.71 1.68 -9.31
CA VAL A 108 -7.41 2.27 -9.62
C VAL A 108 -7.15 2.15 -11.12
N VAL A 109 -6.67 3.24 -11.71
CA VAL A 109 -6.14 3.24 -13.07
C VAL A 109 -4.61 3.24 -12.94
N PRO A 110 -3.91 2.19 -13.42
CA PRO A 110 -2.46 2.11 -13.36
C PRO A 110 -1.79 3.35 -13.96
N GLY A 111 -0.76 3.86 -13.29
CA GLY A 111 -0.03 5.07 -13.71
C GLY A 111 -0.74 6.39 -13.40
N LYS A 112 -2.08 6.40 -13.29
CA LYS A 112 -2.86 7.61 -12.96
C LYS A 112 -3.15 7.73 -11.46
N HIS A 113 -3.52 6.65 -10.79
CA HIS A 113 -3.87 6.65 -9.36
C HIS A 113 -2.79 5.96 -8.53
N ALA A 114 -2.31 4.80 -8.97
CA ALA A 114 -1.30 4.02 -8.25
C ALA A 114 -0.47 3.20 -9.24
N ALA A 115 0.63 2.61 -8.78
CA ALA A 115 1.48 1.73 -9.59
C ALA A 115 1.08 0.30 -9.28
N VAL A 116 0.62 -0.39 -10.33
CA VAL A 116 0.25 -1.80 -10.24
C VAL A 116 1.42 -2.61 -10.75
N ALA A 117 2.01 -3.41 -9.87
CA ALA A 117 3.16 -4.25 -10.13
C ALA A 117 2.96 -5.58 -9.39
N ASP A 118 2.86 -6.68 -10.14
CA ASP A 118 2.55 -8.00 -9.60
C ASP A 118 3.82 -8.81 -9.30
N GLY A 119 5.00 -8.31 -9.68
CA GLY A 119 6.30 -8.82 -9.26
C GLY A 119 6.96 -7.97 -8.16
N PRO A 120 7.70 -8.56 -7.21
CA PRO A 120 8.47 -7.79 -6.23
C PRO A 120 9.55 -6.91 -6.89
N GLU A 121 10.20 -7.41 -7.94
CA GLU A 121 11.19 -6.66 -8.73
C GLU A 121 10.54 -5.52 -9.54
N GLU A 122 9.33 -5.75 -10.06
CA GLU A 122 8.52 -4.73 -10.74
C GLU A 122 8.13 -3.60 -9.77
N MET A 123 7.75 -3.94 -8.52
CA MET A 123 7.47 -2.92 -7.50
C MET A 123 8.70 -2.06 -7.24
N ALA A 124 9.88 -2.67 -7.11
CA ALA A 124 11.13 -1.94 -6.92
C ALA A 124 11.43 -1.02 -8.12
N ALA A 125 11.20 -1.49 -9.35
CA ALA A 125 11.37 -0.69 -10.55
C ALA A 125 10.41 0.52 -10.58
N GLU A 126 9.15 0.35 -10.17
CA GLU A 126 8.18 1.45 -10.09
C GLU A 126 8.56 2.48 -9.02
N ILE A 127 9.12 2.06 -7.89
CA ILE A 127 9.60 2.98 -6.85
C ILE A 127 10.80 3.80 -7.37
N LEU A 128 11.77 3.18 -8.03
CA LEU A 128 12.89 3.89 -8.66
C LEU A 128 12.42 4.87 -9.74
N ARG A 129 11.43 4.48 -10.53
CA ARG A 129 10.84 5.35 -11.56
C ARG A 129 10.15 6.55 -10.93
N LEU A 130 9.45 6.36 -9.81
CA LEU A 130 8.81 7.43 -9.05
C LEU A 130 9.83 8.42 -8.50
N ASP A 131 10.94 7.93 -7.93
CA ASP A 131 12.03 8.76 -7.41
C ASP A 131 12.70 9.61 -8.50
N GLN A 132 12.78 9.08 -9.72
CA GLN A 132 13.32 9.78 -10.89
C GLN A 132 12.29 10.67 -11.60
N SER A 133 11.01 10.64 -11.20
CA SER A 133 9.96 11.42 -11.84
C SER A 133 9.94 12.85 -11.35
N GLU A 134 9.46 13.76 -12.19
CA GLU A 134 9.21 15.14 -11.77
C GLU A 134 8.20 15.19 -10.62
N THR A 135 8.48 16.01 -9.59
CA THR A 135 7.63 16.17 -8.41
C THR A 135 6.17 16.46 -8.80
N ALA A 136 5.93 17.30 -9.81
CA ALA A 136 4.59 17.65 -10.27
C ALA A 136 3.80 16.43 -10.80
N VAL A 137 4.47 15.46 -11.44
CA VAL A 137 3.85 14.21 -11.92
C VAL A 137 3.43 13.36 -10.73
N VAL A 138 4.30 13.25 -9.73
CA VAL A 138 4.07 12.49 -8.50
C VAL A 138 2.90 13.08 -7.70
N GLU A 139 2.89 14.40 -7.53
CA GLU A 139 1.81 15.15 -6.85
C GLU A 139 0.48 15.01 -7.58
N THR A 140 0.47 15.14 -8.92
CA THR A 140 -0.75 15.00 -9.73
C THR A 140 -1.36 13.61 -9.55
N ARG A 141 -0.52 12.57 -9.54
CA ARG A 141 -0.95 11.18 -9.32
C ARG A 141 -1.53 11.00 -7.92
N GLY A 142 -0.85 11.53 -6.89
CA GLY A 142 -1.35 11.50 -5.51
C GLY A 142 -2.70 12.19 -5.36
N ALA A 143 -2.87 13.36 -5.97
CA ALA A 143 -4.13 14.11 -5.94
C ALA A 143 -5.27 13.35 -6.64
N ALA A 144 -4.98 12.72 -7.79
CA ALA A 144 -5.94 11.89 -8.50
C ALA A 144 -6.35 10.65 -7.68
N ALA A 145 -5.42 10.02 -6.98
CA ALA A 145 -5.69 8.91 -6.08
C ALA A 145 -6.59 9.33 -4.90
N ARG A 146 -6.28 10.45 -4.25
CA ARG A 146 -7.10 10.99 -3.15
C ARG A 146 -8.52 11.27 -3.62
N ARG A 147 -8.66 11.92 -4.78
CA ARG A 147 -9.97 12.22 -5.38
C ARG A 147 -10.79 10.96 -5.62
N LEU A 148 -10.17 9.91 -6.18
CA LEU A 148 -10.83 8.61 -6.39
C LEU A 148 -11.42 8.06 -5.09
N ILE A 149 -10.66 8.12 -3.99
CA ILE A 149 -11.11 7.60 -2.70
C ILE A 149 -12.21 8.47 -2.10
N LEU A 150 -12.08 9.80 -2.15
CA LEU A 150 -13.10 10.71 -1.61
C LEU A 150 -14.42 10.62 -2.38
N GLU A 151 -14.39 10.40 -3.69
CA GLU A 151 -15.60 10.28 -4.51
C GLU A 151 -16.24 8.88 -4.42
N GLY A 152 -15.45 7.82 -4.27
CA GLY A 152 -15.95 6.43 -4.33
C GLY A 152 -16.12 5.73 -2.98
N PHE A 153 -15.42 6.17 -1.94
CA PHE A 153 -15.28 5.45 -0.66
C PHE A 153 -15.55 6.35 0.56
N SER A 154 -16.17 7.51 0.37
CA SER A 154 -16.68 8.29 1.52
C SER A 154 -17.79 7.52 2.24
N THR A 155 -18.00 7.83 3.52
CA THR A 155 -19.09 7.25 4.33
C THR A 155 -20.42 7.43 3.63
N GLU A 156 -20.68 8.63 3.10
CA GLU A 156 -21.90 8.99 2.40
C GLU A 156 -22.11 8.12 1.15
N THR A 157 -21.05 7.93 0.36
CA THR A 157 -21.10 7.14 -0.87
C THR A 157 -21.34 5.66 -0.58
N VAL A 158 -20.62 5.10 0.40
CA VAL A 158 -20.74 3.69 0.79
C VAL A 158 -22.14 3.41 1.36
N VAL A 159 -22.65 4.27 2.23
CA VAL A 159 -24.00 4.14 2.80
C VAL A 159 -25.06 4.25 1.71
N ALA A 160 -24.91 5.18 0.77
CA ALA A 160 -25.85 5.35 -0.34
C ALA A 160 -25.87 4.13 -1.29
N GLU A 161 -24.70 3.58 -1.64
CA GLU A 161 -24.60 2.35 -2.45
C GLU A 161 -25.21 1.14 -1.74
N TYR A 162 -24.90 0.96 -0.45
CA TYR A 162 -25.48 -0.13 0.33
C TYR A 162 -27.01 -0.02 0.42
N GLY A 163 -27.53 1.20 0.63
CA GLY A 163 -28.96 1.47 0.59
C GLY A 163 -29.62 1.10 -0.75
N ARG A 164 -28.99 1.43 -1.88
CA ARG A 164 -29.45 1.01 -3.22
C ARG A 164 -29.48 -0.51 -3.36
N HIS A 165 -28.47 -1.20 -2.83
CA HIS A 165 -28.40 -2.66 -2.88
C HIS A 165 -29.54 -3.30 -2.07
N LEU A 166 -29.80 -2.82 -0.85
CA LEU A 166 -30.91 -3.29 -0.02
C LEU A 166 -32.27 -3.06 -0.68
N GLN A 167 -32.48 -1.91 -1.33
CA GLN A 167 -33.71 -1.63 -2.07
C GLN A 167 -33.94 -2.65 -3.19
N LYS A 168 -32.89 -3.01 -3.96
CA LYS A 168 -32.99 -4.05 -4.99
C LYS A 168 -33.30 -5.42 -4.40
N TRP A 169 -32.70 -5.74 -3.26
CA TRP A 169 -32.93 -7.01 -2.56
C TRP A 169 -34.38 -7.17 -2.11
N HIS A 170 -35.02 -6.10 -1.65
CA HIS A 170 -36.42 -6.13 -1.23
C HIS A 170 -37.43 -6.01 -2.38
N ALA A 171 -36.98 -5.68 -3.59
CA ALA A 171 -37.83 -5.51 -4.77
C ALA A 171 -37.96 -6.78 -5.63
N GLY A 172 -37.25 -7.86 -5.29
CA GLY A 172 -37.33 -9.18 -5.92
C GLY A 172 -37.83 -10.24 -4.96
#